data_AF-A0A226EAY6-F1
#
_entry.id   AF-A0A226EAY6-F1
#
_cell.length_a   1.000
_cell.length_b   1.000
_cell.length_c   1.000
_cell.angle_alpha   90.00
_cell.angle_beta   90.00
_cell.angle_gamma   90.00
#
_symmetry.space_group_name_H-M   'P 1'
#
loop_
_entity.id
_entity.type
_entity.pdbx_description
1 polymer ?
#
loop_
_entity_poly.entity_id
_entity_poly.type
_entity_poly.pdbx_seq_one_letter_code
_entity_poly.pdbx_strand_id
1 'polypeptide(L)'
;MAPKAQETRIKKISLLNFIKSKKSILFGKFSSELDKREKSAAWDDVVNKAKSLGLATAERDKAFVRDRMWGVWKTRALEKRDNKNKTGTGGGIDNVLTEVDKLIIDIIGSETAVVEGLAIGETGNAVPSTASTNEDLVEGDNGRHLLRLEKRRNSRVEKSDEKEEQLAKKRTLQCELLHLSVYKTRLEALKLERELSLPVSTFTEALFN
;
A
#
# COMPACT_ATOMS: atom_id res chain seq x y z
N MET A 1 -17.52 14.40 15.87
CA MET A 1 -17.23 13.35 14.85
C MET A 1 -18.54 12.90 14.24
N ALA A 2 -18.63 12.80 12.91
CA ALA A 2 -19.89 12.46 12.24
C ALA A 2 -20.28 10.97 12.48
N PRO A 3 -21.56 10.65 12.76
CA PRO A 3 -22.01 9.29 13.09
C PRO A 3 -21.68 8.26 11.98
N LYS A 4 -21.71 8.69 10.71
CA LYS A 4 -21.38 7.85 9.54
C LYS A 4 -19.93 7.33 9.55
N ALA A 5 -18.98 8.14 10.06
CA ALA A 5 -17.57 7.75 10.09
C ALA A 5 -17.31 6.67 11.14
N GLN A 6 -17.98 6.76 12.30
CA GLN A 6 -17.91 5.76 13.36
C GLN A 6 -18.57 4.45 12.94
N GLU A 7 -19.75 4.50 12.31
CA GLU A 7 -20.43 3.32 11.78
C GLU A 7 -19.56 2.56 10.76
N THR A 8 -18.94 3.30 9.82
CA THR A 8 -18.03 2.71 8.83
C THR A 8 -16.82 2.04 9.50
N ARG A 9 -16.29 2.64 10.58
CA ARG A 9 -15.19 2.07 11.36
C ARG A 9 -15.60 0.76 12.04
N ILE A 10 -16.78 0.72 12.66
CA ILE A 10 -17.32 -0.50 13.31
C ILE A 10 -17.48 -1.62 12.29
N LYS A 11 -18.05 -1.31 11.11
CA LYS A 11 -18.19 -2.28 10.01
C LYS A 11 -16.83 -2.86 9.59
N LYS A 12 -15.80 -2.01 9.42
CA LYS A 12 -14.43 -2.46 9.09
C LYS A 12 -13.86 -3.38 10.16
N ILE A 13 -14.01 -3.02 11.44
CA ILE A 13 -13.55 -3.85 12.57
C ILE A 13 -14.24 -5.22 12.56
N SER A 14 -15.55 -5.26 12.32
CA SER A 14 -16.31 -6.52 12.23
C SER A 14 -15.79 -7.43 11.12
N LEU A 15 -15.52 -6.87 9.93
CA LEU A 15 -14.94 -7.62 8.81
C LEU A 15 -13.51 -8.11 9.13
N LEU A 16 -12.68 -7.28 9.75
CA LEU A 16 -11.31 -7.66 10.11
C LEU A 16 -11.28 -8.78 11.16
N ASN A 17 -12.15 -8.75 12.15
CA ASN A 17 -12.28 -9.85 13.12
C ASN A 17 -12.69 -11.17 12.44
N PHE A 18 -13.55 -11.09 11.42
CA PHE A 18 -13.90 -12.26 10.61
C PHE A 18 -12.74 -12.77 9.76
N ILE A 19 -11.92 -11.87 9.19
CA ILE A 19 -10.68 -12.26 8.51
C ILE A 19 -9.69 -12.89 9.50
N LYS A 20 -9.60 -12.35 10.72
CA LYS A 20 -8.73 -12.88 11.78
C LYS A 20 -9.10 -14.30 12.18
N SER A 21 -10.39 -14.62 12.33
CA SER A 21 -10.81 -15.99 12.66
C SER A 21 -10.49 -17.00 11.55
N LYS A 22 -10.42 -16.55 10.29
CA LYS A 22 -10.02 -17.37 9.13
C LYS A 22 -8.54 -17.22 8.74
N LYS A 23 -7.71 -16.62 9.60
CA LYS A 23 -6.31 -16.29 9.31
C LYS A 23 -5.49 -17.51 8.85
N SER A 24 -5.64 -18.64 9.54
CA SER A 24 -4.92 -19.88 9.22
C SER A 24 -5.21 -20.36 7.80
N ILE A 25 -6.47 -20.30 7.36
CA ILE A 25 -6.89 -20.72 6.02
C ILE A 25 -6.45 -19.68 4.98
N LEU A 26 -6.76 -18.40 5.21
CA LEU A 26 -6.53 -17.31 4.25
C LEU A 26 -5.05 -17.06 3.98
N PHE A 27 -4.21 -17.15 5.03
CA PHE A 27 -2.80 -16.77 4.98
C PHE A 27 -1.84 -17.93 5.28
N GLY A 28 -2.34 -19.14 5.58
CA GLY A 28 -1.52 -20.33 5.78
C GLY A 28 -0.75 -20.74 4.53
N LYS A 29 0.36 -21.46 4.72
CA LYS A 29 1.07 -22.10 3.60
C LYS A 29 0.18 -23.21 3.02
N PHE A 30 0.27 -23.42 1.70
CA PHE A 30 -0.39 -24.58 1.10
C PHE A 30 0.25 -25.85 1.68
N SER A 31 -0.58 -26.74 2.19
CA SER A 31 -0.20 -28.05 2.71
C SER A 31 -1.15 -29.09 2.11
N SER A 32 -0.92 -30.37 2.41
CA SER A 32 -1.89 -31.44 2.09
C SER A 32 -3.26 -31.23 2.72
N GLU A 33 -3.35 -30.40 3.76
CA GLU A 33 -4.58 -30.09 4.50
C GLU A 33 -5.24 -28.78 4.04
N LEU A 34 -4.56 -27.96 3.23
CA LEU A 34 -5.02 -26.61 2.91
C LEU A 34 -4.94 -26.36 1.41
N ASP A 35 -6.09 -26.53 0.77
CA ASP A 35 -6.23 -26.51 -0.68
C ASP A 35 -6.53 -25.12 -1.25
N LYS A 36 -6.23 -24.95 -2.55
CA LYS A 36 -6.61 -23.74 -3.31
C LYS A 36 -8.13 -23.49 -3.25
N ARG A 37 -8.93 -24.56 -3.23
CA ARG A 37 -10.39 -24.50 -3.14
C ARG A 37 -10.85 -23.92 -1.82
N GLU A 38 -10.24 -24.35 -0.72
CA GLU A 38 -10.59 -23.86 0.63
C GLU A 38 -10.20 -22.41 0.83
N LYS A 39 -9.04 -21.98 0.33
CA LYS A 39 -8.68 -20.55 0.32
C LYS A 39 -9.67 -19.73 -0.49
N SER A 40 -10.07 -20.23 -1.66
CA SER A 40 -11.07 -19.55 -2.49
C SER A 40 -12.39 -19.42 -1.73
N ALA A 41 -12.90 -20.50 -1.15
CA ALA A 41 -14.15 -20.51 -0.39
C ALA A 41 -14.09 -19.57 0.82
N ALA A 42 -12.96 -19.55 1.55
CA ALA A 42 -12.76 -18.63 2.66
C ALA A 42 -12.82 -17.16 2.21
N TRP A 43 -12.27 -16.82 1.04
CA TRP A 43 -12.42 -15.48 0.46
C TRP A 43 -13.84 -15.19 0.00
N ASP A 44 -14.55 -16.17 -0.56
CA ASP A 44 -15.96 -16.02 -0.95
C ASP A 44 -16.83 -15.71 0.30
N ASP A 45 -16.55 -16.34 1.44
CA ASP A 45 -17.21 -16.01 2.70
C ASP A 45 -16.89 -14.59 3.20
N VAL A 46 -15.64 -14.15 3.05
CA VAL A 46 -15.23 -12.77 3.40
C VAL A 46 -15.97 -11.76 2.53
N VAL A 47 -16.18 -12.06 1.25
CA VAL A 47 -16.99 -11.24 0.34
C VAL A 47 -18.44 -11.17 0.81
N ASN A 48 -19.04 -12.32 1.13
CA ASN A 48 -20.42 -12.37 1.64
C ASN A 48 -20.57 -11.55 2.93
N LYS A 49 -19.58 -11.60 3.82
CA LYS A 49 -19.54 -10.77 5.03
C LYS A 49 -19.37 -9.28 4.70
N ALA A 50 -18.52 -8.94 3.75
CA ALA A 50 -18.32 -7.54 3.33
C ALA A 50 -19.58 -6.94 2.68
N LYS A 51 -20.31 -7.73 1.88
CA LYS A 51 -21.59 -7.35 1.26
C LYS A 51 -22.68 -7.13 2.32
N SER A 52 -22.83 -8.05 3.26
CA SER A 52 -23.82 -7.94 4.35
C SER A 52 -23.56 -6.76 5.29
N LEU A 53 -22.30 -6.33 5.44
CA LEU A 53 -21.94 -5.13 6.20
C LEU A 53 -22.11 -3.82 5.40
N GLY A 54 -22.43 -3.89 4.11
CA GLY A 54 -22.51 -2.71 3.22
C GLY A 54 -21.15 -2.08 2.91
N LEU A 55 -20.05 -2.82 3.07
CA LEU A 55 -18.69 -2.36 2.74
C LEU A 55 -18.32 -2.63 1.27
N ALA A 56 -18.92 -3.65 0.66
CA ALA A 56 -18.77 -4.00 -0.75
C ALA A 56 -20.14 -3.97 -1.43
N THR A 57 -20.21 -3.51 -2.68
CA THR A 57 -21.45 -3.59 -3.48
C THR A 57 -21.71 -5.03 -3.90
N ALA A 58 -22.99 -5.36 -4.18
CA ALA A 58 -23.42 -6.73 -4.50
C ALA A 58 -22.67 -7.34 -5.69
N GLU A 59 -22.22 -6.51 -6.63
CA GLU A 59 -21.49 -6.88 -7.85
C GLU A 59 -19.99 -7.14 -7.63
N ARG A 60 -19.44 -6.89 -6.43
CA ARG A 60 -17.99 -7.02 -6.21
C ARG A 60 -17.59 -8.46 -5.97
N ASP A 61 -16.47 -8.81 -6.60
CA ASP A 61 -15.85 -10.13 -6.51
C ASP A 61 -14.81 -10.24 -5.39
N LYS A 62 -14.40 -11.48 -5.10
CA LYS A 62 -13.30 -11.78 -4.17
C LYS A 62 -11.99 -11.09 -4.50
N ALA A 63 -11.68 -10.88 -5.78
CA ALA A 63 -10.49 -10.15 -6.19
C ALA A 63 -10.53 -8.69 -5.69
N PHE A 64 -11.69 -8.04 -5.76
CA PHE A 64 -11.86 -6.67 -5.26
C PHE A 64 -11.67 -6.61 -3.73
N VAL A 65 -12.32 -7.51 -2.99
CA VAL A 65 -12.24 -7.51 -1.52
C VAL A 65 -10.81 -7.84 -1.06
N ARG A 66 -10.14 -8.81 -1.70
CA ARG A 66 -8.77 -9.20 -1.38
C ARG A 66 -7.75 -8.13 -1.76
N ASP A 67 -7.75 -7.68 -3.01
CA ASP A 67 -6.66 -6.85 -3.55
C ASP A 67 -6.91 -5.37 -3.30
N ARG A 68 -8.16 -4.92 -3.45
CA ARG A 68 -8.49 -3.50 -3.31
C ARG A 68 -8.87 -3.12 -1.88
N MET A 69 -9.72 -3.89 -1.20
CA MET A 69 -10.09 -3.53 0.17
C MET A 69 -9.01 -3.94 1.16
N TRP A 70 -8.75 -5.24 1.29
CA TRP A 70 -7.73 -5.76 2.20
C TRP A 70 -6.33 -5.28 1.81
N GLY A 71 -5.96 -5.32 0.52
CA GLY A 71 -4.64 -4.84 0.07
C GLY A 71 -4.37 -3.37 0.37
N VAL A 72 -5.34 -2.48 0.18
CA VAL A 72 -5.18 -1.05 0.53
C VAL A 72 -5.11 -0.84 2.03
N TRP A 73 -5.97 -1.50 2.81
CA TRP A 73 -5.96 -1.38 4.27
C TRP A 73 -4.65 -1.91 4.86
N LYS A 74 -4.17 -3.05 4.35
CA LYS A 74 -2.87 -3.64 4.68
C LYS A 74 -1.72 -2.67 4.41
N THR A 75 -1.65 -2.12 3.20
CA THR A 75 -0.56 -1.24 2.79
C THR A 75 -0.49 -0.01 3.68
N ARG A 76 -1.63 0.65 3.92
CA ARG A 76 -1.72 1.84 4.77
C ARG A 76 -1.35 1.56 6.23
N ALA A 77 -1.80 0.44 6.79
CA ALA A 77 -1.47 0.07 8.17
C ALA A 77 0.04 -0.20 8.34
N LEU A 78 0.67 -0.83 7.34
CA LEU A 78 2.12 -1.07 7.33
C LEU A 78 2.91 0.23 7.17
N GLU A 79 2.51 1.13 6.25
CA GLU A 79 3.14 2.45 6.09
C GLU A 79 3.14 3.24 7.41
N LYS A 80 2.02 3.26 8.13
CA LYS A 80 1.93 3.93 9.44
C LYS A 80 2.84 3.29 10.49
N ARG A 81 2.89 1.95 10.55
CA ARG A 81 3.79 1.23 11.46
C ARG A 81 5.24 1.52 11.14
N ASP A 82 5.62 1.47 9.87
CA ASP A 82 7.00 1.65 9.42
C ASP A 82 7.44 3.11 9.65
N ASN A 83 6.55 4.08 9.43
CA ASN A 83 6.80 5.48 9.79
C ASN A 83 7.03 5.62 11.30
N LYS A 84 6.15 5.05 12.14
CA LYS A 84 6.32 5.07 13.60
C LYS A 84 7.67 4.48 14.03
N ASN A 85 8.08 3.36 13.42
CA ASN A 85 9.34 2.71 13.74
C ASN A 85 10.56 3.52 13.27
N LYS A 86 10.46 4.23 12.14
CA LYS A 86 11.57 5.02 11.57
C LYS A 86 11.80 6.34 12.31
N THR A 87 10.74 7.07 12.65
CA THR A 87 10.86 8.45 13.17
C THR A 87 10.59 8.56 14.66
N GLY A 88 10.14 7.49 15.33
CA GLY A 88 9.78 7.47 16.76
C GLY A 88 8.48 8.24 17.07
N THR A 89 8.26 9.36 16.39
CA THR A 89 7.00 10.10 16.33
C THR A 89 6.30 9.73 15.02
N GLY A 90 5.11 9.13 15.10
CA GLY A 90 4.40 8.55 13.96
C GLY A 90 3.86 9.54 12.93
N GLY A 91 4.63 10.55 12.49
CA GLY A 91 4.37 11.35 11.30
C GLY A 91 3.18 12.31 11.38
N GLY A 92 2.81 12.81 12.57
CA GLY A 92 1.68 13.74 12.76
C GLY A 92 0.34 13.06 13.08
N ILE A 93 -0.72 13.85 13.24
CA ILE A 93 -2.05 13.40 13.74
C ILE A 93 -2.70 12.36 12.82
N ASP A 94 -2.52 12.48 11.49
CA ASP A 94 -3.15 11.60 10.51
C ASP A 94 -2.48 10.22 10.39
N ASN A 95 -1.23 10.11 10.85
CA ASN A 95 -0.43 8.89 10.77
C ASN A 95 -0.44 8.07 12.07
N VAL A 96 -1.25 8.48 13.05
CA VAL A 96 -1.49 7.71 14.26
C VAL A 96 -2.14 6.35 13.89
N LEU A 97 -1.63 5.28 14.50
CA LEU A 97 -2.18 3.93 14.34
C LEU A 97 -3.58 3.87 14.96
N THR A 98 -4.58 3.65 14.12
CA THR A 98 -5.97 3.43 14.56
C THR A 98 -6.18 1.99 15.02
N GLU A 99 -7.29 1.71 15.70
CA GLU A 99 -7.66 0.31 16.06
C GLU A 99 -7.78 -0.61 14.84
N VAL A 100 -8.25 -0.08 13.71
CA VAL A 100 -8.32 -0.82 12.44
C VAL A 100 -6.91 -1.22 12.01
N ASP A 101 -5.95 -0.29 12.08
CA ASP A 101 -4.54 -0.54 11.72
C ASP A 101 -3.91 -1.59 12.65
N LYS A 102 -4.18 -1.51 13.97
CA LYS A 102 -3.70 -2.50 14.95
C LYS A 102 -4.21 -3.91 14.65
N LEU A 103 -5.50 -4.06 14.34
CA LEU A 103 -6.09 -5.36 13.97
C LEU A 103 -5.47 -5.92 12.69
N ILE A 104 -5.20 -5.07 11.69
CA ILE A 104 -4.55 -5.50 10.45
C ILE A 104 -3.13 -6.01 10.72
N ILE A 105 -2.36 -5.30 11.55
CA ILE A 105 -0.99 -5.69 11.93
C ILE A 105 -1.02 -7.04 12.66
N ASP A 106 -1.98 -7.25 13.56
CA ASP A 106 -2.19 -8.50 14.29
C ASP A 106 -2.60 -9.67 13.36
N ILE A 107 -3.48 -9.43 12.39
CA ILE A 107 -3.86 -10.41 11.36
C ILE A 107 -2.64 -10.84 10.55
N ILE A 108 -1.75 -9.91 10.18
CA ILE A 108 -0.52 -10.24 9.46
C ILE A 108 0.42 -11.05 10.37
N GLY A 109 0.44 -10.73 11.66
CA GLY A 109 1.29 -11.36 12.66
C GLY A 109 2.74 -10.88 12.57
N SER A 110 3.42 -10.92 13.71
CA SER A 110 4.87 -10.71 13.87
C SER A 110 5.72 -11.80 13.17
N GLU A 111 5.10 -12.80 12.55
CA GLU A 111 5.68 -13.99 11.88
C GLU A 111 6.28 -13.70 10.49
N THR A 112 6.37 -12.43 10.08
CA THR A 112 7.46 -12.08 9.17
C THR A 112 8.71 -12.04 10.03
N ALA A 113 9.52 -13.11 9.97
CA ALA A 113 10.89 -13.20 10.46
C ALA A 113 11.81 -12.12 9.82
N VAL A 114 11.47 -10.88 10.12
CA VAL A 114 12.20 -9.62 9.94
C VAL A 114 11.93 -8.80 11.22
N VAL A 115 11.92 -9.49 12.35
CA VAL A 115 12.38 -8.99 13.64
C VAL A 115 13.76 -9.64 13.71
N GLU A 116 14.83 -8.95 13.38
CA GLU A 116 15.47 -8.01 14.29
C GLU A 116 16.42 -7.17 13.43
N GLY A 117 16.24 -5.85 13.43
CA GLY A 117 17.32 -4.98 12.96
C GLY A 117 18.48 -5.20 13.90
N LEU A 118 19.59 -5.75 13.37
CA LEU A 118 20.89 -5.85 14.03
C LEU A 118 21.12 -4.60 14.89
N ALA A 119 21.08 -4.78 16.21
CA ALA A 119 21.68 -3.82 17.12
C ALA A 119 23.18 -3.85 16.82
N ILE A 120 23.66 -2.87 16.05
CA ILE A 120 25.09 -2.60 15.93
C ILE A 120 25.49 -2.00 17.27
N GLY A 121 25.83 -2.87 18.22
CA GLY A 121 26.56 -2.50 19.43
C GLY A 121 28.00 -2.20 19.04
N GLU A 122 28.41 -0.97 19.28
CA GLU A 122 29.74 -0.45 19.00
C GLU A 122 30.81 -1.16 19.86
N THR A 123 31.81 -1.69 19.17
CA THR A 123 33.21 -2.00 19.50
C THR A 123 33.73 -1.88 20.95
N GLY A 124 34.37 -2.94 21.48
CA GLY A 124 35.39 -2.81 22.54
C GLY A 124 35.81 -4.06 23.35
N ASN A 125 36.75 -4.85 22.81
CA ASN A 125 37.82 -5.65 23.47
C ASN A 125 37.60 -6.91 24.37
N ALA A 126 38.36 -7.96 23.98
CA ALA A 126 39.16 -8.93 24.78
C ALA A 126 38.54 -10.22 25.44
N VAL A 127 38.51 -11.34 24.68
CA VAL A 127 39.15 -12.71 24.86
C VAL A 127 39.23 -13.34 26.29
N PRO A 128 39.20 -14.70 26.51
CA PRO A 128 38.45 -15.87 25.95
C PRO A 128 37.96 -16.90 27.03
N SER A 129 37.64 -18.15 26.61
CA SER A 129 37.49 -19.42 27.37
C SER A 129 36.08 -19.74 27.91
N THR A 130 35.47 -20.93 27.77
CA THR A 130 35.96 -22.31 27.58
C THR A 130 34.98 -23.20 26.79
N ALA A 131 35.55 -24.28 26.24
CA ALA A 131 34.98 -25.34 25.41
C ALA A 131 33.76 -26.10 25.96
N SER A 132 32.91 -26.61 25.05
CA SER A 132 32.70 -28.07 24.94
C SER A 132 32.02 -28.46 23.62
N THR A 133 32.61 -29.51 23.06
CA THR A 133 32.39 -30.28 21.84
C THR A 133 30.97 -30.80 21.62
N ASN A 134 30.53 -30.84 20.35
CA ASN A 134 30.27 -32.10 19.63
C ASN A 134 30.18 -31.84 18.12
N GLU A 135 30.87 -32.71 17.37
CA GLU A 135 30.88 -32.82 15.91
C GLU A 135 29.51 -33.34 15.41
N ASP A 136 29.00 -32.85 14.27
CA ASP A 136 29.12 -33.57 13.00
C ASP A 136 28.49 -32.81 11.81
N LEU A 137 28.99 -33.15 10.63
CA LEU A 137 28.85 -32.53 9.30
C LEU A 137 27.41 -32.40 8.74
N VAL A 138 27.09 -31.24 8.12
CA VAL A 138 26.56 -31.16 6.74
C VAL A 138 26.96 -29.81 6.10
N GLU A 139 27.80 -29.86 5.06
CA GLU A 139 28.17 -28.70 4.24
C GLU A 139 26.94 -28.07 3.56
N GLY A 140 26.64 -26.82 3.93
CA GLY A 140 25.60 -26.01 3.29
C GLY A 140 26.17 -25.14 2.17
N ASP A 141 25.68 -25.36 0.95
CA ASP A 141 25.82 -24.53 -0.26
C ASP A 141 25.39 -23.07 0.00
N ASN A 142 26.29 -22.28 0.60
CA ASN A 142 26.05 -20.88 0.96
C ASN A 142 26.40 -19.89 -0.16
N GLY A 143 26.72 -20.35 -1.37
CA GLY A 143 27.09 -19.48 -2.49
C GLY A 143 25.92 -18.84 -3.24
N ARG A 144 24.70 -19.43 -3.18
CA ARG A 144 23.58 -19.00 -4.05
C ARG A 144 22.62 -17.99 -3.44
N HIS A 145 22.72 -17.69 -2.14
CA HIS A 145 21.75 -16.81 -1.47
C HIS A 145 22.10 -15.33 -1.56
N LEU A 146 23.39 -14.97 -1.66
CA LEU A 146 23.83 -13.57 -1.76
C LEU A 146 23.44 -12.91 -3.09
N LEU A 147 23.53 -13.63 -4.22
CA LEU A 147 23.11 -13.13 -5.54
C LEU A 147 21.59 -12.87 -5.65
N ARG A 148 20.77 -13.50 -4.78
CA ARG A 148 19.32 -13.34 -4.81
C ARG A 148 18.83 -12.12 -4.03
N LEU A 149 19.64 -11.60 -3.10
CA LEU A 149 19.30 -10.42 -2.29
C LEU A 149 19.63 -9.11 -3.03
N GLU A 150 20.70 -9.06 -3.81
CA GLU A 150 21.04 -7.91 -4.65
C GLU A 150 20.00 -7.66 -5.75
N LYS A 151 19.51 -8.72 -6.40
CA LYS A 151 18.46 -8.62 -7.44
C LYS A 151 17.11 -8.11 -6.90
N ARG A 152 16.85 -8.28 -5.59
CA ARG A 152 15.60 -7.79 -4.95
C ARG A 152 15.71 -6.34 -4.47
N ARG A 153 16.92 -5.81 -4.25
CA ARG A 153 17.13 -4.39 -3.94
C ARG A 153 17.02 -3.53 -5.20
N ASN A 154 17.60 -3.95 -6.34
CA ASN A 154 17.50 -3.18 -7.59
C ASN A 154 16.06 -3.07 -8.11
N SER A 155 15.30 -4.18 -8.11
CA SER A 155 13.91 -4.16 -8.64
C SER A 155 12.90 -3.35 -7.80
N ARG A 156 13.25 -2.93 -6.57
CA ARG A 156 12.37 -2.11 -5.71
C ARG A 156 12.64 -0.61 -5.89
N VAL A 157 13.88 -0.24 -6.22
CA VAL A 157 14.27 1.12 -6.58
C VAL A 157 13.72 1.45 -7.97
N GLU A 158 13.95 0.58 -8.95
CA GLU A 158 13.42 0.75 -10.33
C GLU A 158 11.89 0.90 -10.36
N LYS A 159 11.15 0.10 -9.59
CA LYS A 159 9.68 0.22 -9.50
C LYS A 159 9.17 1.47 -8.77
N SER A 160 9.99 2.09 -7.93
CA SER A 160 9.66 3.36 -7.30
C SER A 160 9.86 4.49 -8.31
N ASP A 161 10.98 4.47 -9.01
CA ASP A 161 11.37 5.48 -9.99
C ASP A 161 10.42 5.47 -11.20
N GLU A 162 10.04 4.29 -11.70
CA GLU A 162 9.04 4.14 -12.77
C GLU A 162 7.67 4.74 -12.40
N LYS A 163 7.24 4.62 -11.14
CA LYS A 163 5.96 5.18 -10.68
C LYS A 163 6.03 6.69 -10.53
N GLU A 164 7.14 7.20 -10.05
CA GLU A 164 7.39 8.64 -9.94
C GLU A 164 7.47 9.29 -11.32
N GLU A 165 8.15 8.65 -12.27
CA GLU A 165 8.22 9.08 -13.67
C GLU A 165 6.85 9.06 -14.35
N GLN A 166 6.05 8.00 -14.13
CA GLN A 166 4.67 7.95 -14.63
C GLN A 166 3.77 9.03 -14.02
N LEU A 167 3.94 9.33 -12.73
CA LEU A 167 3.20 10.40 -12.07
C LEU A 167 3.61 11.77 -12.60
N ALA A 168 4.90 11.99 -12.86
CA ALA A 168 5.42 13.21 -13.48
C ALA A 168 4.87 13.39 -14.90
N LYS A 169 4.92 12.36 -15.74
CA LYS A 169 4.33 12.36 -17.09
C LYS A 169 2.83 12.66 -17.07
N LYS A 170 2.10 12.12 -16.09
CA LYS A 170 0.67 12.42 -15.94
C LYS A 170 0.42 13.88 -15.58
N ARG A 171 1.25 14.46 -14.70
CA ARG A 171 1.15 15.88 -14.33
C ARG A 171 1.46 16.79 -15.51
N THR A 172 2.50 16.49 -16.29
CA THR A 172 2.85 17.29 -17.48
C THR A 172 1.72 17.26 -18.52
N LEU A 173 1.18 16.07 -18.83
CA LEU A 173 0.04 15.93 -19.74
C LEU A 173 -1.20 16.66 -19.22
N GLN A 174 -1.44 16.66 -17.91
CA GLN A 174 -2.56 17.39 -17.32
C GLN A 174 -2.38 18.92 -17.44
N CYS A 175 -1.17 19.43 -17.22
CA CYS A 175 -0.86 20.85 -17.43
C CYS A 175 -1.02 21.25 -18.90
N GLU A 176 -0.53 20.42 -19.83
CA GLU A 176 -0.66 20.66 -21.27
C GLU A 176 -2.13 20.66 -21.71
N LEU A 177 -2.92 19.70 -21.23
CA LEU A 177 -4.36 19.65 -21.50
C LEU A 177 -5.08 20.89 -20.97
N LEU A 178 -4.71 21.39 -19.78
CA LEU A 178 -5.25 22.63 -19.24
C LEU A 178 -4.84 23.84 -20.09
N HIS A 179 -3.59 23.92 -20.54
CA HIS A 179 -3.13 24.98 -21.44
C HIS A 179 -3.91 25.00 -22.75
N LEU A 180 -4.09 23.84 -23.39
CA LEU A 180 -4.88 23.71 -24.62
C LEU A 180 -6.36 24.04 -24.38
N SER A 181 -6.91 23.64 -23.24
CA SER A 181 -8.28 23.99 -22.87
C SER A 181 -8.45 25.50 -22.75
N VAL A 182 -7.54 26.18 -22.04
CA VAL A 182 -7.57 27.65 -21.89
C VAL A 182 -7.42 28.33 -23.26
N TYR A 183 -6.49 27.85 -24.08
CA TYR A 183 -6.28 28.38 -25.44
C TYR A 183 -7.53 28.24 -26.31
N LYS A 184 -8.17 27.07 -26.29
CA LYS A 184 -9.45 26.83 -26.98
C LYS A 184 -10.53 27.80 -26.49
N THR A 185 -10.71 27.94 -25.19
CA THR A 185 -11.70 28.86 -24.61
C THR A 185 -11.43 30.31 -25.01
N ARG A 186 -10.16 30.73 -25.09
CA ARG A 186 -9.80 32.06 -25.58
C ARG A 186 -10.18 32.25 -27.06
N LEU A 187 -9.95 31.25 -27.91
CA LEU A 187 -10.36 31.33 -29.32
C LEU A 187 -11.89 31.38 -29.47
N GLU A 188 -12.63 30.62 -28.68
CA GLU A 188 -14.10 30.67 -28.65
C GLU A 188 -14.61 32.04 -28.19
N ALA A 189 -14.00 32.62 -27.15
CA ALA A 189 -14.32 33.96 -26.68
C ALA A 189 -14.01 35.01 -27.75
N LEU A 190 -12.86 34.94 -28.42
CA LEU A 190 -12.48 35.86 -29.49
C LEU A 190 -13.46 35.78 -30.68
N LYS A 191 -13.93 34.57 -31.00
CA LYS A 191 -14.96 34.38 -32.03
C LYS A 191 -16.26 35.10 -31.66
N LEU A 192 -16.71 34.94 -30.42
CA LEU A 192 -17.91 35.63 -29.90
C LEU A 192 -17.74 37.15 -29.87
N GLU A 193 -16.57 37.65 -29.44
CA GLU A 193 -16.26 39.08 -29.45
C GLU A 193 -16.38 39.67 -30.85
N ARG A 194 -15.86 38.97 -31.86
CA ARG A 194 -16.00 39.38 -33.27
C ARG A 194 -17.44 39.34 -33.77
N GLU A 195 -18.18 38.27 -33.46
CA GLU A 195 -19.59 38.13 -33.85
C GLU A 195 -20.47 39.23 -33.24
N LEU A 196 -20.17 39.62 -31.99
CA LEU A 196 -20.88 40.66 -31.27
C LEU A 196 -20.32 42.08 -31.51
N SER A 197 -19.30 42.22 -32.35
CA SER A 197 -18.60 43.50 -32.60
C SER A 197 -18.08 44.17 -31.32
N LEU A 198 -17.64 43.36 -30.35
CA LEU A 198 -17.05 43.83 -29.10
C LEU A 198 -15.53 44.02 -29.26
N PRO A 199 -14.94 44.97 -28.52
CA PRO A 199 -13.49 45.10 -28.46
C PRO A 199 -12.87 43.84 -27.82
N VAL A 200 -11.63 43.54 -28.22
CA VAL A 200 -10.85 42.41 -27.67
C VAL A 200 -10.68 42.60 -26.17
N SER A 201 -11.02 41.58 -25.38
CA SER A 201 -10.86 41.63 -23.93
C SER A 201 -9.42 41.31 -23.52
N THR A 202 -9.03 41.71 -22.31
CA THR A 202 -7.73 41.34 -21.71
C THR A 202 -7.51 39.82 -21.63
N PHE A 203 -8.60 39.05 -21.65
CA PHE A 203 -8.56 37.59 -21.65
C PHE A 203 -8.14 37.01 -23.02
N THR A 204 -8.59 37.61 -24.12
CA THR A 204 -8.28 37.20 -25.50
C THR A 204 -7.06 37.92 -26.08
N GLU A 205 -6.67 39.07 -25.52
CA GLU A 205 -5.45 39.83 -25.85
C GLU A 205 -4.18 38.98 -25.69
N ALA A 206 -4.17 38.07 -24.71
CA ALA A 206 -3.09 37.12 -24.48
C ALA A 206 -2.86 36.09 -25.61
N LEU A 207 -3.63 36.14 -26.70
CA LEU A 207 -3.38 35.38 -27.93
C LEU A 207 -2.48 36.12 -28.93
N PHE A 208 -2.26 37.43 -28.73
CA PHE A 208 -1.57 38.31 -29.68
C PHE A 208 -0.22 38.84 -29.16
N ASN A 209 0.14 38.49 -27.91
CA ASN A 209 1.43 38.73 -27.28
C ASN A 209 2.26 37.44 -27.22
#